data_AF-A0AA50DFK7-F1
#
_entry.id   AF-A0AA50DFK7-F1
#
_cell.length_a   1.000
_cell.length_b   1.000
_cell.length_c   1.000
_cell.angle_alpha   90.00
_cell.angle_beta   90.00
_cell.angle_gamma   90.00
#
_symmetry.space_group_name_H-M   'P 1'
#
loop_
_entity.id
_entity.type
_entity.pdbx_description
1 polymer ?
#
loop_
_entity_poly.entity_id
_entity_poly.type
_entity_poly.pdbx_seq_one_letter_code
_entity_poly.pdbx_strand_id
1 'polypeptide(L)'
;MKLNVISRQTNALLLLFPLMLLTGCATQQNPQVEYRAVKQPQLSLPAELTSQIDVPPVPDDLTFGDSVSLNAELYGLLGQCNIDRAGISKIEEKKGGASRAPSKGASGTLNPLNI
;
A
#
# COMPACT_ATOMS: atom_id res chain seq x y z
N MET A 1 -51.22 -22.39 -26.62
CA MET A 1 -50.76 -20.97 -26.61
C MET A 1 -49.89 -20.60 -25.40
N LYS A 2 -50.23 -20.99 -24.16
CA LYS A 2 -49.49 -20.59 -22.93
C LYS A 2 -48.01 -21.03 -22.88
N LEU A 3 -47.67 -22.20 -23.40
CA LEU A 3 -46.29 -22.71 -23.43
C LEU A 3 -45.35 -21.87 -24.33
N ASN A 4 -45.85 -21.36 -25.46
CA ASN A 4 -45.06 -20.50 -26.36
C ASN A 4 -44.79 -19.12 -25.75
N VAL A 5 -45.67 -18.63 -24.87
CA VAL A 5 -45.49 -17.34 -24.17
C VAL A 5 -44.44 -17.49 -23.07
N ILE A 6 -44.49 -18.57 -22.30
CA ILE A 6 -43.52 -18.86 -21.24
C ILE A 6 -42.11 -19.07 -21.84
N SER A 7 -41.99 -19.84 -22.93
CA SER A 7 -40.71 -20.05 -23.63
C SER A 7 -40.14 -18.76 -24.22
N ARG A 8 -40.99 -17.85 -24.70
CA ARG A 8 -40.56 -16.53 -25.19
C ARG A 8 -40.10 -15.63 -24.05
N GLN A 9 -40.79 -15.65 -22.92
CA GLN A 9 -40.41 -14.85 -21.74
C GLN A 9 -39.11 -15.35 -21.10
N THR A 10 -38.90 -16.66 -20.99
CA THR A 10 -37.64 -17.22 -20.47
C THR A 10 -36.46 -16.90 -21.39
N ASN A 11 -36.62 -16.99 -22.71
CA ASN A 11 -35.58 -16.58 -23.66
C ASN A 11 -35.26 -15.08 -23.58
N ALA A 12 -36.27 -14.22 -23.44
CA ALA A 12 -36.04 -12.79 -23.27
C ALA A 12 -35.25 -12.50 -21.98
N LEU A 13 -35.59 -13.16 -20.88
CA LEU A 13 -34.91 -12.98 -19.60
C LEU A 13 -33.46 -13.52 -19.62
N LEU A 14 -33.26 -14.68 -20.25
CA LEU A 14 -31.95 -15.31 -20.44
C LEU A 14 -31.02 -14.49 -21.33
N LEU A 15 -31.55 -13.70 -22.27
CA LEU A 15 -30.77 -12.79 -23.09
C LEU A 15 -30.50 -11.45 -22.39
N LEU A 16 -31.46 -10.90 -21.64
CA LEU A 16 -31.28 -9.61 -20.98
C LEU A 16 -30.31 -9.66 -19.79
N PHE A 17 -30.28 -10.77 -19.05
CA PHE A 17 -29.37 -10.97 -17.91
C PHE A 17 -27.86 -10.85 -18.27
N PRO A 18 -27.33 -11.54 -19.31
CA PRO A 18 -25.95 -11.38 -19.72
C PRO A 18 -25.65 -10.00 -20.31
N LEU A 19 -26.58 -9.36 -21.03
CA LEU A 19 -26.37 -7.99 -21.54
C LEU A 19 -26.11 -6.99 -20.41
N MET A 20 -26.81 -7.12 -19.28
CA MET A 20 -26.63 -6.24 -18.11
C MET A 20 -25.31 -6.51 -17.37
N LEU A 21 -24.82 -7.75 -17.41
CA LEU A 21 -23.51 -8.12 -16.85
C LEU A 21 -22.35 -7.64 -17.74
N LEU A 22 -22.51 -7.62 -19.06
CA LEU A 22 -21.47 -7.17 -19.99
C LEU A 22 -21.24 -5.66 -19.97
N THR A 23 -22.24 -4.85 -19.60
CA THR A 23 -22.06 -3.38 -19.46
C THR A 23 -21.30 -2.98 -18.18
N GLY A 24 -21.17 -3.88 -17.20
CA GLY A 24 -20.37 -3.66 -15.99
C GLY A 24 -18.86 -3.73 -16.20
N CYS A 25 -18.41 -4.31 -17.31
CA CYS A 25 -16.99 -4.39 -17.69
C CYS A 25 -16.52 -3.20 -18.53
N ALA A 26 -17.33 -2.14 -18.66
CA ALA A 26 -16.88 -0.92 -19.29
C ALA A 26 -15.74 -0.33 -18.43
N THR A 27 -14.50 -0.49 -18.90
CA THR A 27 -13.35 0.29 -18.44
C THR A 27 -13.83 1.73 -18.33
N GLN A 28 -13.81 2.31 -17.13
CA GLN A 28 -14.24 3.68 -16.90
C GLN A 28 -13.38 4.59 -17.78
N GLN A 29 -13.87 4.91 -18.97
CA GLN A 29 -13.20 5.80 -19.91
C GLN A 29 -13.28 7.18 -19.27
N ASN A 30 -12.21 7.53 -18.56
CA ASN A 30 -12.01 8.80 -17.89
C ASN A 30 -12.83 8.96 -16.60
N PRO A 31 -12.37 8.44 -15.43
CA PRO A 31 -12.68 9.14 -14.18
C PRO A 31 -12.35 10.61 -14.41
N GLN A 32 -13.29 11.52 -14.19
CA GLN A 32 -12.97 12.94 -14.05
C GLN A 32 -12.07 13.07 -12.81
N VAL A 33 -10.77 12.85 -12.99
CA VAL A 33 -9.76 13.07 -11.97
C VAL A 33 -9.54 14.57 -11.92
N GLU A 34 -10.33 15.26 -11.11
CA GLU A 34 -10.06 16.65 -10.78
C GLU A 34 -8.80 16.69 -9.90
N TYR A 35 -7.66 17.02 -10.51
CA TYR A 35 -6.42 17.26 -9.78
C TYR A 35 -6.53 18.58 -9.02
N ARG A 36 -6.97 18.52 -7.77
CA ARG A 36 -6.89 19.66 -6.85
C ARG A 36 -5.47 19.76 -6.30
N ALA A 37 -4.84 20.92 -6.49
CA ALA A 37 -3.59 21.23 -5.83
C ALA A 37 -3.82 21.32 -4.32
N VAL A 38 -3.31 20.34 -3.57
CA VAL A 38 -3.29 20.37 -2.11
C VAL A 38 -2.01 21.06 -1.68
N LYS A 39 -2.13 22.15 -0.91
CA LYS A 39 -0.97 22.82 -0.30
C LYS A 39 -0.34 21.85 0.70
N GLN A 40 0.80 21.27 0.36
CA GLN A 40 1.55 20.43 1.28
C GLN A 40 2.14 21.31 2.41
N PRO A 41 1.90 20.97 3.68
CA PRO A 41 2.60 21.63 4.79
C PRO A 41 4.10 21.41 4.63
N GLN A 42 4.87 22.49 4.53
CA GLN A 42 6.32 22.43 4.54
C GLN A 42 6.76 22.10 5.98
N LEU A 43 6.90 20.81 6.26
CA LEU A 43 7.39 20.30 7.53
C LEU A 43 8.92 20.29 7.49
N SER A 44 9.56 21.21 8.22
CA SER A 44 11.00 21.12 8.47
C SER A 44 11.28 19.86 9.30
N LEU A 45 11.79 18.82 8.65
CA LEU A 45 12.25 17.59 9.27
C LEU A 45 13.79 17.62 9.41
N PRO A 46 14.35 17.06 10.48
CA PRO A 46 15.77 16.75 10.56
C PRO A 46 16.24 15.96 9.32
N ALA A 47 17.40 16.33 8.76
CA ALA A 47 17.94 15.69 7.56
C ALA A 47 18.12 14.17 7.74
N GLU A 48 18.56 13.75 8.93
CA GLU A 48 18.73 12.35 9.33
C GLU A 48 17.46 11.50 9.17
N LEU A 49 16.27 12.09 9.32
CA LEU A 49 15.01 11.34 9.20
C LEU A 49 14.59 11.11 7.75
N THR A 50 15.23 11.82 6.81
CA THR A 50 14.92 11.80 5.38
C THR A 50 16.13 11.43 4.54
N SER A 51 17.24 11.06 5.17
CA SER A 51 18.43 10.61 4.47
C SER A 51 18.12 9.34 3.69
N GLN A 52 18.78 9.18 2.55
CA GLN A 52 18.69 7.93 1.81
C GLN A 52 19.29 6.80 2.64
N ILE A 53 18.72 5.60 2.46
CA ILE A 53 19.21 4.40 3.09
C ILE A 53 20.07 3.68 2.08
N ASP A 54 21.31 3.39 2.47
CA ASP A 54 22.22 2.61 1.66
C ASP A 54 21.75 1.16 1.63
N VAL A 55 21.49 0.65 0.41
CA VAL A 55 21.06 -0.73 0.22
C VAL A 55 22.31 -1.62 0.26
N PRO A 56 22.31 -2.69 1.07
CA PRO A 56 23.45 -3.59 1.13
C PRO A 56 23.66 -4.30 -0.21
N PRO A 57 24.92 -4.53 -0.61
CA PRO A 57 25.24 -5.19 -1.87
C PRO A 57 24.73 -6.63 -1.85
N VAL A 58 24.13 -7.06 -2.96
CA VAL A 58 23.72 -8.46 -3.15
C VAL A 58 24.91 -9.22 -3.76
N PRO A 59 25.40 -10.30 -3.13
CA PRO A 59 26.44 -11.15 -3.70
C PRO A 59 26.00 -11.79 -5.02
N ASP A 60 26.91 -11.93 -5.98
CA ASP A 60 26.64 -12.60 -7.27
C ASP A 60 26.29 -14.09 -7.08
N ASP A 61 27.01 -14.77 -6.18
CA ASP A 61 26.73 -16.15 -5.77
C ASP A 61 26.20 -16.17 -4.33
N LEU A 62 24.89 -16.24 -4.19
CA LEU A 62 24.22 -16.16 -2.90
C LEU A 62 24.03 -17.55 -2.29
N THR A 63 24.85 -17.92 -1.30
CA THR A 63 24.62 -19.15 -0.54
C THR A 63 23.47 -18.98 0.46
N PHE A 64 22.97 -20.08 1.01
CA PHE A 64 21.96 -20.02 2.07
C PHE A 64 22.45 -19.21 3.28
N GLY A 65 23.71 -19.37 3.69
CA GLY A 65 24.30 -18.59 4.78
C GLY A 65 24.30 -17.10 4.48
N ASP A 66 24.75 -16.72 3.29
CA ASP A 66 24.78 -15.32 2.85
C ASP A 66 23.37 -14.71 2.80
N SER A 67 22.38 -15.50 2.39
CA SER A 67 20.98 -15.07 2.41
C SER A 67 20.51 -14.73 3.82
N VAL A 68 20.88 -15.52 4.83
CA VAL A 68 20.48 -15.29 6.22
C VAL A 68 21.15 -14.03 6.75
N SER A 69 22.44 -13.86 6.48
CA SER A 69 23.19 -12.66 6.87
C SER A 69 22.64 -11.39 6.22
N LEU A 70 22.37 -11.42 4.91
CA LEU A 70 21.78 -10.30 4.18
C LEU A 70 20.38 -9.94 4.72
N ASN A 71 19.55 -10.94 5.02
CA ASN A 71 18.23 -10.68 5.62
C ASN A 71 18.37 -10.04 7.00
N ALA A 72 19.32 -10.47 7.83
CA ALA A 72 19.56 -9.88 9.14
C ALA A 72 19.94 -8.39 9.02
N GLU A 73 20.81 -8.04 8.06
CA GLU A 73 21.19 -6.66 7.76
C GLU A 73 19.99 -5.83 7.29
N LEU A 74 19.22 -6.35 6.33
CA LEU A 74 18.01 -5.68 5.82
C LEU A 74 16.96 -5.44 6.92
N TYR A 75 16.77 -6.40 7.82
CA TYR A 75 15.87 -6.23 8.96
C TYR A 75 16.38 -5.18 9.95
N GLY A 76 17.69 -5.07 10.14
CA GLY A 76 18.31 -3.99 10.91
C GLY A 76 17.99 -2.62 10.32
N LEU A 77 18.23 -2.46 9.01
CA LEU A 77 17.90 -1.22 8.29
C LEU A 77 16.40 -0.88 8.37
N LEU A 78 15.53 -1.87 8.15
CA LEU A 78 14.09 -1.70 8.27
C LEU A 78 13.66 -1.30 9.70
N GLY A 79 14.33 -1.85 10.72
CA GLY A 79 14.15 -1.45 12.11
C GLY A 79 14.43 0.04 12.31
N GLN A 80 15.53 0.53 11.75
CA GLN A 80 15.87 1.95 11.77
C GLN A 80 14.83 2.80 11.01
N CYS A 81 14.40 2.37 9.82
CA CYS A 81 13.32 3.06 9.08
C CYS A 81 12.05 3.24 9.92
N ASN A 82 11.68 2.22 10.68
CA ASN A 82 10.49 2.25 11.51
C ASN A 82 10.63 3.26 12.66
N ILE A 83 11.83 3.36 13.25
CA ILE A 83 12.16 4.38 14.26
C ILE A 83 12.07 5.78 13.65
N ASP A 84 12.67 5.99 12.48
CA ASP A 84 12.68 7.28 11.79
C ASP A 84 11.26 7.71 11.41
N ARG A 85 10.47 6.79 10.85
CA ARG A 85 9.05 7.01 10.56
C ARG A 85 8.26 7.40 11.81
N ALA A 86 8.49 6.74 12.94
CA ALA A 86 7.86 7.11 14.20
C ALA A 86 8.31 8.50 14.68
N GLY A 87 9.58 8.85 14.46
CA GLY A 87 10.12 10.20 14.70
C GLY A 87 9.40 11.27 13.87
N ILE A 88 9.21 11.04 12.57
CA ILE A 88 8.47 11.92 11.67
C ILE A 88 7.03 12.08 12.14
N SER A 89 6.33 10.98 12.43
CA SER A 89 4.93 11.03 12.90
C SER A 89 4.78 11.86 14.18
N LYS A 90 5.71 11.73 15.15
CA LYS A 90 5.71 12.57 16.35
C LYS A 90 5.94 14.06 16.04
N ILE A 91 6.76 14.39 15.05
CA ILE A 91 6.98 15.78 14.62
C ILE A 91 5.72 16.34 13.95
N GLU A 92 5.05 15.54 13.13
CA GLU A 92 3.79 15.91 12.47
C GLU A 92 2.67 16.17 13.48
N GLU A 93 2.52 15.29 14.47
CA GLU A 93 1.55 15.42 15.57
C GLU A 93 1.77 16.72 16.36
N LYS A 94 3.03 17.01 16.74
CA LYS A 94 3.38 18.25 17.44
C LYS A 94 3.08 19.51 16.62
N LYS A 95 3.08 19.42 15.29
CA LYS A 95 2.83 20.54 14.38
C LYS A 95 1.37 20.65 13.92
N GLY A 96 0.46 19.85 14.48
CA GLY A 96 -0.97 19.90 14.16
C GLY A 96 -1.33 19.32 12.79
N GLY A 97 -0.45 18.52 12.19
CA GLY A 97 -0.75 17.75 10.99
C GLY A 97 -1.80 16.68 11.32
N ALA A 98 -2.94 16.69 10.63
CA ALA A 98 -4.04 15.77 10.87
C ALA A 98 -3.54 14.31 10.92
N SER A 99 -3.75 13.69 12.07
CA SER A 99 -3.42 12.31 12.39
C SER A 99 -3.79 11.35 11.25
N ARG A 100 -2.80 10.80 10.55
CA ARG A 100 -2.98 9.48 9.95
C ARG A 100 -3.12 8.52 11.13
N ALA A 101 -4.32 7.96 11.29
CA ALA A 101 -4.59 6.94 12.29
C ALA A 101 -3.46 5.89 12.24
N PRO A 102 -2.93 5.48 13.41
CA PRO A 102 -1.81 4.54 13.47
C PRO A 102 -2.21 3.25 12.75
N SER A 103 -1.51 2.90 11.67
CA SER A 103 -1.62 1.56 11.10
C SER A 103 -1.17 0.59 12.17
N LYS A 104 -2.12 -0.15 12.77
CA LYS A 104 -1.85 -1.22 13.74
C LYS A 104 -1.00 -2.28 13.04
N GLY A 105 0.33 -2.16 13.16
CA GLY A 105 1.28 -3.10 12.59
C GLY A 105 2.63 -2.86 13.23
N ALA A 106 3.09 -3.83 14.01
CA ALA A 106 4.42 -3.96 14.58
C ALA A 106 4.78 -3.01 15.75
N SER A 107 4.12 -3.20 16.90
CA SER A 107 4.79 -3.04 18.20
C SER A 107 5.68 -4.27 18.44
N GLY A 108 6.80 -4.35 17.75
CA GLY A 108 7.88 -5.29 18.04
C GLY A 108 9.05 -4.51 18.61
N THR A 109 9.16 -4.45 19.94
CA THR A 109 10.36 -3.92 20.61
C THR A 109 11.53 -4.86 20.33
N LEU A 110 12.33 -4.58 19.30
CA LEU A 110 13.63 -5.20 19.15
C LEU A 110 14.57 -4.55 20.16
N ASN A 111 14.98 -5.34 21.16
CA ASN A 111 15.99 -4.98 22.14
C ASN A 111 17.35 -4.86 21.42
N PRO A 112 18.13 -3.77 21.61
CA PRO A 112 19.44 -3.60 20.97
C PRO A 112 20.57 -4.46 21.60
N LEU A 113 20.24 -5.47 22.40
CA LEU A 113 21.20 -6.29 23.16
C LEU A 113 21.24 -7.76 22.76
N ASN A 114 20.77 -8.13 21.57
CA ASN A 114 20.96 -9.48 21.07
C ASN A 114 21.36 -9.47 19.59
N ILE A 115 22.65 -9.20 19.36
CA ILE A 115 23.44 -9.71 18.25
C ILE A 115 24.43 -10.69 18.85
#